data_AF-A0A942LJZ0-F1
#
_entry.id   AF-A0A942LJZ0-F1
#
_cell.length_a   1.000
_cell.length_b   1.000
_cell.length_c   1.000
_cell.angle_alpha   90.00
_cell.angle_beta   90.00
_cell.angle_gamma   90.00
#
_symmetry.space_group_name_H-M   'P 1'
#
loop_
_entity.id
_entity.type
_entity.pdbx_description
1 polymer ?
#
loop_
_entity_poly.entity_id
_entity_poly.type
_entity_poly.pdbx_seq_one_letter_code
_entity_poly.pdbx_strand_id
1 'polypeptide(L)'
;MNTREWLSETVARLRKPALLVARSTEERLAARLRQGEEALSPRALRQKLDELKAIVDPLVSEVEGGRRAEALMDWYASASPAHRRDLWLLMSECFLADPQQVKTAQEQYLAAVGTPDEAAAEVQYRRATVSPRRRLLQRFSAHPQGILFLVNLRAEMQPQLKADKRLLALDVEMEYMFSTWFDVGFLELRRISWDSPASLVEKLIKYEAVHDIRSWADVKNRLDSDRRCYGFFHPRLPG
;
A
#
# COMPACT_ATOMS: atom_id res chain seq x y z
N MET A 1 -17.69 49.63 25.11
CA MET A 1 -17.79 48.55 24.11
C MET A 1 -19.15 48.63 23.47
N ASN A 2 -19.20 48.82 22.15
CA ASN A 2 -20.44 48.97 21.40
C ASN A 2 -21.10 47.59 21.21
N THR A 3 -22.41 47.47 21.40
CA THR A 3 -23.16 46.21 21.27
C THR A 3 -23.03 45.56 19.88
N ARG A 4 -22.73 46.36 18.85
CA ARG A 4 -22.39 45.86 17.50
C ARG A 4 -21.03 45.17 17.41
N GLU A 5 -20.03 45.64 18.15
CA GLU A 5 -18.69 45.03 18.18
C GLU A 5 -18.73 43.67 18.89
N TRP A 6 -19.46 43.58 20.00
CA TRP A 6 -19.65 42.32 20.74
C TRP A 6 -20.38 41.25 19.92
N LEU A 7 -21.42 41.63 19.17
CA LEU A 7 -22.10 40.71 18.26
C LEU A 7 -21.20 40.26 17.12
N SER A 8 -20.37 41.14 16.57
CA SER A 8 -19.42 40.78 15.50
C SER A 8 -18.31 39.83 15.97
N GLU A 9 -17.76 40.03 17.17
CA GLU A 9 -16.78 39.13 17.78
C GLU A 9 -17.40 37.77 18.15
N THR A 10 -18.63 37.77 18.66
CA THR A 10 -19.31 36.54 19.08
C THR A 10 -19.69 35.69 17.86
N VAL A 11 -20.12 36.29 16.75
CA VAL A 11 -20.37 35.59 15.49
C VAL A 11 -19.07 35.09 14.83
N ALA A 12 -17.97 35.85 14.93
CA ALA A 12 -16.66 35.41 14.46
C ALA A 12 -16.11 34.22 15.26
N ARG A 13 -16.35 34.16 16.58
CA ARG A 13 -15.94 33.06 17.47
C ARG A 13 -16.84 31.82 17.36
N LEU A 14 -18.08 31.95 16.88
CA LEU A 14 -19.01 30.84 16.65
C LEU A 14 -18.89 30.19 15.26
N ARG A 15 -18.15 30.79 14.33
CA ARG A 15 -17.61 30.05 13.18
C ARG A 15 -16.53 29.11 13.69
N LYS A 16 -16.93 27.89 14.10
CA LYS A 16 -16.03 26.74 13.91
C LYS A 16 -15.54 26.85 12.47
N PRO A 17 -14.22 26.93 12.20
CA PRO A 17 -13.77 26.74 10.82
C PRO A 17 -14.40 25.43 10.42
N ALA A 18 -15.26 25.45 9.39
CA ALA A 18 -15.72 24.22 8.80
C ALA A 18 -14.45 23.43 8.54
N LEU A 19 -14.26 22.30 9.23
CA LEU A 19 -13.23 21.35 8.87
C LEU A 19 -13.51 21.07 7.40
N LEU A 20 -12.74 21.71 6.51
CA LEU A 20 -12.85 21.51 5.09
C LEU A 20 -12.61 20.02 4.92
N VAL A 21 -13.69 19.27 4.73
CA VAL A 21 -13.62 17.85 4.43
C VAL A 21 -12.73 17.77 3.21
N ALA A 22 -11.59 17.10 3.35
CA ALA A 22 -10.64 16.99 2.27
C ALA A 22 -11.39 16.43 1.05
N ARG A 23 -11.28 17.12 -0.09
CA ARG A 23 -11.96 16.72 -1.32
C ARG A 23 -11.64 15.27 -1.67
N SER A 24 -12.62 14.59 -2.26
CA SER A 24 -12.39 13.23 -2.74
C SER A 24 -11.34 13.24 -3.86
N THR A 25 -10.71 12.08 -4.09
CA THR A 25 -9.74 11.95 -5.19
C THR A 25 -10.42 12.24 -6.54
N GLU A 26 -11.68 11.84 -6.70
CA GLU A 26 -12.50 12.12 -7.88
C GLU A 26 -12.71 13.64 -8.10
N GLU A 27 -13.12 14.37 -7.06
CA GLU A 27 -13.29 15.83 -7.12
C GLU A 27 -11.98 16.53 -7.50
N ARG A 28 -10.85 16.07 -6.95
CA ARG A 28 -9.52 16.60 -7.25
C ARG A 28 -9.09 16.30 -8.69
N LEU A 29 -9.42 15.11 -9.21
CA LEU A 29 -9.16 14.71 -10.59
C LEU A 29 -10.02 15.51 -11.58
N ALA A 30 -11.25 15.88 -11.23
CA ALA A 30 -12.14 16.69 -12.06
C ALA A 30 -11.78 18.19 -12.03
N ALA A 31 -11.07 18.65 -11.00
CA ALA A 31 -10.73 20.06 -10.83
C ALA A 31 -9.76 20.59 -11.90
N ARG A 32 -9.86 21.90 -12.18
CA ARG A 32 -8.89 22.64 -13.03
C ARG A 32 -7.72 23.20 -12.23
N LEU A 33 -7.98 23.69 -11.02
CA LEU A 33 -6.99 24.33 -10.15
C LEU A 33 -6.88 23.57 -8.82
N ARG A 34 -5.67 23.60 -8.25
CA ARG A 34 -5.38 23.13 -6.89
C ARG A 34 -6.14 23.99 -5.89
N GLN A 35 -6.68 23.38 -4.84
CA GLN A 35 -7.32 24.09 -3.73
C GLN A 35 -6.59 23.81 -2.42
N GLY A 36 -6.45 24.85 -1.59
CA GLY A 36 -5.82 24.75 -0.27
C GLY A 36 -4.44 24.07 -0.32
N GLU A 37 -4.21 23.14 0.62
CA GLU A 37 -2.92 22.48 0.79
C GLU A 37 -2.75 21.16 0.00
N GLU A 38 -3.62 20.87 -0.97
CA GLU A 38 -3.57 19.62 -1.78
C GLU A 38 -2.21 19.37 -2.42
N ALA A 39 -1.50 18.27 -2.09
CA ALA A 39 -0.09 18.14 -2.46
C ALA A 39 0.17 18.16 -3.99
N LEU A 40 -0.50 17.27 -4.74
CA LEU A 40 -0.47 17.27 -6.21
C LEU A 40 -1.51 18.23 -6.78
N SER A 41 -1.12 18.97 -7.82
CA SER A 41 -2.06 19.70 -8.66
C SER A 41 -2.97 18.72 -9.44
N PRO A 42 -4.18 19.12 -9.86
CA PRO A 42 -5.06 18.25 -10.65
C PRO A 42 -4.40 17.68 -11.91
N ARG A 43 -3.53 18.45 -12.58
CA ARG A 43 -2.76 17.98 -13.73
C ARG A 43 -1.77 16.88 -13.35
N ALA A 44 -0.99 17.08 -12.29
CA ALA A 44 -0.02 16.10 -11.83
C ALA A 44 -0.72 14.83 -11.29
N LEU A 45 -1.87 14.99 -10.64
CA LEU A 45 -2.68 13.87 -10.15
C LEU A 45 -3.21 13.01 -11.32
N ARG A 46 -3.74 13.63 -12.38
CA ARG A 46 -4.15 12.92 -13.61
C ARG A 46 -2.97 12.21 -14.28
N GLN A 47 -1.82 12.88 -14.37
CA GLN A 47 -0.61 12.25 -14.92
C GLN A 47 -0.21 10.99 -14.12
N LYS A 48 -0.20 11.06 -12.79
CA LYS A 48 0.11 9.88 -11.95
C LYS A 48 -0.94 8.77 -12.10
N LEU A 49 -2.21 9.13 -12.25
CA LEU A 49 -3.25 8.16 -12.55
C LEU A 49 -3.02 7.48 -13.91
N ASP A 50 -2.63 8.22 -14.93
CA ASP A 50 -2.34 7.66 -16.26
C ASP A 50 -1.11 6.74 -16.25
N GLU A 51 -0.07 7.10 -15.49
CA GLU A 51 1.09 6.24 -15.24
C GLU A 51 0.68 4.93 -14.54
N LEU A 52 -0.16 5.01 -13.50
CA LEU A 52 -0.70 3.82 -12.82
C LEU A 52 -1.55 2.94 -13.74
N LYS A 53 -2.39 3.55 -14.59
CA LYS A 53 -3.18 2.82 -15.60
C LYS A 53 -2.27 2.13 -16.62
N ALA A 54 -1.21 2.80 -17.06
CA ALA A 54 -0.24 2.24 -17.99
C ALA A 54 0.52 1.03 -17.40
N ILE A 55 0.68 0.95 -16.08
CA ILE A 55 1.29 -0.21 -15.40
C ILE A 55 0.35 -1.44 -15.47
N VAL A 56 -0.94 -1.25 -15.24
CA VAL A 56 -1.92 -2.36 -15.20
C VAL A 56 -2.54 -2.70 -16.56
N ASP A 57 -2.17 -1.98 -17.62
CA ASP A 57 -2.66 -2.21 -18.97
C ASP A 57 -2.59 -3.70 -19.34
N PRO A 58 -3.72 -4.34 -19.68
CA PRO A 58 -3.78 -5.77 -19.99
C PRO A 58 -3.03 -6.12 -21.28
N LEU A 59 -2.78 -5.15 -22.16
CA LEU A 59 -2.06 -5.36 -23.43
C LEU A 59 -0.53 -5.36 -23.25
N VAL A 60 -0.05 -5.08 -22.03
CA VAL A 60 1.36 -4.96 -21.72
C VAL A 60 1.89 -6.24 -21.05
N SER A 61 3.11 -6.65 -21.40
CA SER A 61 3.77 -7.82 -20.80
C SER A 61 4.15 -7.59 -19.33
N GLU A 62 4.44 -8.66 -18.57
CA GLU A 62 4.97 -8.56 -17.19
C GLU A 62 6.22 -7.70 -17.09
N VAL A 63 7.15 -7.89 -18.02
CA VAL A 63 8.42 -7.17 -18.04
C VAL A 63 8.19 -5.67 -18.27
N GLU A 64 7.39 -5.31 -19.26
CA GLU A 64 7.13 -3.89 -19.57
C GLU A 64 6.27 -3.22 -18.50
N GLY A 65 5.30 -3.93 -17.91
CA GLY A 65 4.54 -3.43 -16.77
C GLY A 65 5.42 -3.18 -15.55
N GLY A 66 6.38 -4.07 -15.29
CA GLY A 66 7.40 -3.89 -14.24
C GLY A 66 8.32 -2.71 -14.50
N ARG A 67 8.79 -2.52 -15.73
CA ARG A 67 9.61 -1.35 -16.12
C ARG A 67 8.87 -0.03 -15.94
N ARG A 68 7.56 0.02 -16.23
CA ARG A 68 6.73 1.20 -15.97
C ARG A 68 6.56 1.45 -14.47
N ALA A 69 6.43 0.38 -13.68
CA ALA A 69 6.35 0.47 -12.22
C ALA A 69 7.65 0.99 -11.61
N GLU A 70 8.81 0.59 -12.12
CA GLU A 70 10.14 1.08 -11.70
C GLU A 70 10.23 2.61 -11.80
N ALA A 71 9.83 3.21 -12.93
CA ALA A 71 9.85 4.67 -13.09
C ALA A 71 8.98 5.39 -12.04
N LEU A 72 7.87 4.77 -11.62
CA LEU A 72 7.02 5.30 -10.57
C LEU A 72 7.63 5.11 -9.17
N MET A 73 8.37 4.03 -8.94
CA MET A 73 9.16 3.81 -7.73
C MET A 73 10.26 4.87 -7.57
N ASP A 74 10.96 5.20 -8.65
CA ASP A 74 12.00 6.24 -8.66
C ASP A 74 11.41 7.61 -8.31
N TRP A 75 10.27 7.96 -8.93
CA TRP A 75 9.53 9.16 -8.57
C TRP A 75 9.17 9.16 -7.09
N TYR A 76 8.63 8.05 -6.58
CA TYR A 76 8.20 7.90 -5.19
C TYR A 76 9.35 8.15 -4.21
N ALA A 77 10.55 7.63 -4.51
CA ALA A 77 11.73 7.81 -3.68
C ALA A 77 12.06 9.29 -3.45
N SER A 78 11.89 10.13 -4.47
CA SER A 78 12.10 11.59 -4.40
C SER A 78 10.88 12.41 -3.94
N ALA A 79 9.70 11.79 -3.87
CA ALA A 79 8.45 12.48 -3.57
C ALA A 79 8.30 12.84 -2.09
N SER A 80 7.66 13.97 -1.80
CA SER A 80 7.32 14.36 -0.42
C SER A 80 6.28 13.40 0.20
N PRO A 81 6.20 13.29 1.54
CA PRO A 81 5.18 12.44 2.18
C PRO A 81 3.74 12.76 1.74
N ALA A 82 3.44 14.04 1.49
CA ALA A 82 2.12 14.45 1.02
C ALA A 82 1.85 14.03 -0.42
N HIS A 83 2.86 14.04 -1.30
CA HIS A 83 2.74 13.51 -2.67
C HIS A 83 2.62 11.98 -2.70
N ARG A 84 3.35 11.27 -1.84
CA ARG A 84 3.23 9.81 -1.68
C ARG A 84 1.83 9.42 -1.24
N ARG A 85 1.26 10.17 -0.29
CA ARG A 85 -0.14 9.99 0.15
C ARG A 85 -1.13 10.13 -1.01
N ASP A 86 -0.96 11.12 -1.87
CA ASP A 86 -1.81 11.27 -3.05
C ASP A 86 -1.71 10.07 -4.00
N LEU A 87 -0.51 9.47 -4.16
CA LEU A 87 -0.36 8.25 -4.94
C LEU A 87 -1.12 7.08 -4.30
N TRP A 88 -1.02 6.88 -2.99
CA TRP A 88 -1.74 5.79 -2.30
C TRP A 88 -3.26 5.94 -2.46
N LEU A 89 -3.78 7.17 -2.38
CA LEU A 89 -5.20 7.45 -2.60
C LEU A 89 -5.63 7.12 -4.04
N LEU A 90 -4.82 7.46 -5.05
CA LEU A 90 -5.07 7.02 -6.44
C LEU A 90 -5.12 5.49 -6.54
N MET A 91 -4.13 4.80 -5.98
CA MET A 91 -4.06 3.34 -5.99
C MET A 91 -5.27 2.70 -5.28
N SER A 92 -5.72 3.29 -4.19
CA SER A 92 -6.84 2.76 -3.40
C SER A 92 -8.21 3.02 -4.06
N GLU A 93 -8.44 4.26 -4.50
CA GLU A 93 -9.75 4.76 -4.92
C GLU A 93 -10.00 4.75 -6.44
N CYS A 94 -8.98 4.54 -7.28
CA CYS A 94 -9.17 4.53 -8.74
C CYS A 94 -9.03 3.13 -9.37
N PHE A 95 -8.69 2.11 -8.59
CA PHE A 95 -8.46 0.74 -9.07
C PHE A 95 -9.45 -0.24 -8.41
N LEU A 96 -10.75 0.00 -8.61
CA LEU A 96 -11.84 -0.87 -8.11
C LEU A 96 -12.24 -1.94 -9.13
N ALA A 97 -12.85 -3.02 -8.65
CA ALA A 97 -13.57 -3.95 -9.51
C ALA A 97 -14.74 -3.23 -10.21
N ASP A 98 -14.98 -3.56 -11.47
CA ASP A 98 -16.06 -2.96 -12.27
C ASP A 98 -17.43 -3.42 -11.71
N PRO A 99 -18.26 -2.51 -11.17
CA PRO A 99 -19.53 -2.88 -10.56
C PRO A 99 -20.49 -3.59 -11.51
N GLN A 100 -20.47 -3.23 -12.80
CA GLN A 100 -21.35 -3.84 -13.79
C GLN A 100 -20.87 -5.25 -14.14
N GLN A 101 -19.56 -5.47 -14.28
CA GLN A 101 -19.01 -6.80 -14.50
C GLN A 101 -19.24 -7.72 -13.29
N VAL A 102 -19.05 -7.20 -12.07
CA VAL A 102 -19.33 -7.94 -10.83
C VAL A 102 -20.80 -8.35 -10.76
N LYS A 103 -21.72 -7.42 -11.04
CA LYS A 103 -23.16 -7.70 -11.03
C LYS A 103 -23.54 -8.77 -12.04
N THR A 104 -23.08 -8.64 -13.28
CA THR A 104 -23.37 -9.64 -14.33
C THR A 104 -22.81 -11.01 -13.97
N ALA A 105 -21.59 -11.09 -13.45
CA ALA A 105 -21.00 -12.36 -13.03
C ALA A 105 -21.73 -12.98 -11.82
N GLN A 106 -22.25 -12.15 -10.90
CA GLN A 106 -23.08 -12.59 -9.79
C GLN A 106 -24.40 -13.21 -10.28
N GLU A 107 -25.08 -12.56 -11.22
CA GLU A 107 -26.33 -13.04 -11.81
C GLU A 107 -26.13 -14.39 -12.52
N GLN A 108 -25.02 -14.52 -13.27
CA GLN A 108 -24.65 -15.77 -13.95
C GLN A 108 -24.35 -16.88 -12.95
N TYR A 109 -23.62 -16.60 -11.87
CA TYR A 109 -23.36 -17.57 -10.81
C TYR A 109 -24.65 -18.07 -10.17
N LEU A 110 -25.54 -17.16 -9.76
CA LEU A 110 -26.82 -17.52 -9.14
C LEU A 110 -27.70 -18.38 -10.06
N ALA A 111 -27.69 -18.12 -11.37
CA ALA A 111 -28.43 -18.91 -12.35
C ALA A 111 -27.84 -20.32 -12.58
N ALA A 112 -26.53 -20.50 -12.34
CA ALA A 112 -25.83 -21.76 -12.57
C ALA A 112 -25.81 -22.68 -11.33
N VAL A 113 -26.25 -22.22 -10.15
CA VAL A 113 -26.29 -23.04 -8.92
C VAL A 113 -27.15 -24.29 -9.14
N GLY A 114 -26.60 -25.46 -8.82
CA GLY A 114 -27.24 -26.76 -9.00
C GLY A 114 -27.13 -27.33 -10.42
N THR A 115 -26.46 -26.63 -11.33
CA THR A 115 -26.21 -27.09 -12.71
C THR A 115 -24.76 -27.58 -12.88
N PRO A 116 -24.44 -28.36 -13.93
CA PRO A 116 -23.05 -28.72 -14.24
C PRO A 116 -22.10 -27.52 -14.45
N ASP A 117 -22.64 -26.34 -14.76
CA ASP A 117 -21.88 -25.12 -15.03
C ASP A 117 -21.55 -24.29 -13.77
N GLU A 118 -22.04 -24.70 -12.59
CA GLU A 118 -21.89 -23.97 -11.32
C GLU A 118 -20.42 -23.60 -11.04
N ALA A 119 -19.50 -24.55 -11.16
CA ALA A 119 -18.08 -24.33 -10.87
C ALA A 119 -17.43 -23.32 -11.83
N ALA A 120 -17.82 -23.34 -13.11
CA ALA A 120 -17.30 -22.38 -14.09
C ALA A 120 -17.82 -20.96 -13.80
N ALA A 121 -19.09 -20.83 -13.46
CA ALA A 121 -19.70 -19.56 -13.10
C ALA A 121 -19.12 -19.00 -11.77
N GLU A 122 -18.84 -19.86 -10.79
CA GLU A 122 -18.18 -19.49 -9.53
C GLU A 122 -16.79 -18.88 -9.79
N VAL A 123 -16.00 -19.50 -10.67
CA VAL A 123 -14.67 -18.99 -11.06
C VAL A 123 -14.78 -17.63 -11.75
N GLN A 124 -15.77 -17.43 -12.62
CA GLN A 124 -16.00 -16.14 -13.29
C GLN A 124 -16.37 -15.05 -12.27
N TYR A 125 -17.28 -15.34 -11.34
CA TYR A 125 -17.65 -14.41 -10.28
C TYR A 125 -16.47 -14.05 -9.39
N ARG A 126 -15.66 -15.04 -8.99
CA ARG A 126 -14.44 -14.81 -8.21
C ARG A 126 -13.46 -13.90 -8.97
N ARG A 127 -13.27 -14.09 -10.27
CA ARG A 127 -12.39 -13.24 -11.08
C ARG A 127 -12.92 -11.81 -11.23
N ALA A 128 -14.23 -11.65 -11.42
CA ALA A 128 -14.85 -10.33 -11.56
C ALA A 128 -14.72 -9.46 -10.30
N THR A 129 -14.65 -10.08 -9.11
CA THR A 129 -14.50 -9.38 -7.83
C THR A 129 -13.05 -9.00 -7.49
N VAL A 130 -12.05 -9.48 -8.25
CA VAL A 130 -10.65 -9.11 -8.03
C VAL A 130 -10.42 -7.66 -8.44
N SER A 131 -9.90 -6.85 -7.51
CA SER A 131 -9.61 -5.44 -7.80
C SER A 131 -8.35 -5.29 -8.68
N PRO A 132 -8.31 -4.31 -9.60
CA PRO A 132 -7.10 -3.98 -10.36
C PRO A 132 -5.89 -3.60 -9.49
N ARG A 133 -6.07 -3.29 -8.19
CA ARG A 133 -4.96 -3.10 -7.23
C ARG A 133 -4.06 -4.32 -7.18
N ARG A 134 -4.63 -5.53 -7.25
CA ARG A 134 -3.86 -6.77 -7.25
C ARG A 134 -2.84 -6.78 -8.39
N ARG A 135 -3.31 -6.46 -9.60
CA ARG A 135 -2.47 -6.39 -10.79
C ARG A 135 -1.39 -5.34 -10.61
N LEU A 136 -1.75 -4.17 -10.10
CA LEU A 136 -0.80 -3.09 -9.83
C LEU A 136 0.34 -3.56 -8.90
N LEU A 137 0.00 -4.17 -7.75
CA LEU A 137 0.98 -4.69 -6.80
C LEU A 137 1.88 -5.79 -7.42
N GLN A 138 1.32 -6.67 -8.24
CA GLN A 138 2.09 -7.68 -8.98
C GLN A 138 3.08 -7.07 -9.97
N ARG A 139 2.72 -5.97 -10.65
CA ARG A 139 3.65 -5.29 -11.56
C ARG A 139 4.80 -4.64 -10.80
N PHE A 140 4.51 -4.01 -9.65
CA PHE A 140 5.57 -3.49 -8.78
C PHE A 140 6.51 -4.62 -8.33
N SER A 141 5.98 -5.78 -7.94
CA SER A 141 6.81 -6.90 -7.46
C SER A 141 7.63 -7.59 -8.55
N ALA A 142 7.33 -7.39 -9.83
CA ALA A 142 8.13 -7.90 -10.94
C ALA A 142 9.54 -7.27 -10.98
N HIS A 143 9.69 -6.03 -10.51
CA HIS A 143 10.98 -5.36 -10.41
C HIS A 143 11.83 -5.95 -9.27
N PRO A 144 13.16 -6.11 -9.42
CA PRO A 144 14.03 -6.66 -8.36
C PRO A 144 13.90 -6.01 -6.98
N GLN A 145 13.74 -4.69 -6.93
CA GLN A 145 13.54 -3.93 -5.69
C GLN A 145 12.06 -3.76 -5.29
N GLY A 146 11.15 -4.36 -6.07
CA GLY A 146 9.71 -4.18 -5.94
C GLY A 146 9.13 -4.65 -4.61
N ILE A 147 9.56 -5.81 -4.13
CA ILE A 147 9.10 -6.34 -2.84
C ILE A 147 9.52 -5.42 -1.69
N LEU A 148 10.77 -4.96 -1.66
CA LEU A 148 11.26 -4.01 -0.65
C LEU A 148 10.48 -2.70 -0.70
N PHE A 149 10.27 -2.17 -1.92
CA PHE A 149 9.48 -0.97 -2.12
C PHE A 149 8.06 -1.10 -1.55
N LEU A 150 7.36 -2.20 -1.84
CA LEU A 150 6.00 -2.41 -1.35
C LEU A 150 5.96 -2.55 0.18
N VAL A 151 6.93 -3.26 0.79
CA VAL A 151 7.03 -3.36 2.25
C VAL A 151 7.20 -1.98 2.88
N ASN A 152 8.11 -1.16 2.34
CA ASN A 152 8.33 0.21 2.82
C ASN A 152 7.11 1.10 2.59
N LEU A 153 6.45 0.99 1.43
CA LEU A 153 5.22 1.73 1.14
C LEU A 153 4.14 1.40 2.16
N ARG A 154 3.92 0.12 2.48
CA ARG A 154 2.93 -0.29 3.49
C ARG A 154 3.30 0.26 4.86
N ALA A 155 4.57 0.16 5.26
CA ALA A 155 5.05 0.69 6.54
C ALA A 155 4.87 2.21 6.66
N GLU A 156 5.10 2.97 5.59
CA GLU A 156 4.87 4.42 5.54
C GLU A 156 3.36 4.77 5.59
N MET A 157 2.51 3.93 4.99
CA MET A 157 1.07 4.15 4.91
C MET A 157 0.33 3.79 6.20
N GLN A 158 0.74 2.72 6.89
CA GLN A 158 0.05 2.16 8.07
C GLN A 158 -0.33 3.18 9.16
N PRO A 159 0.56 4.11 9.58
CA PRO A 159 0.21 5.11 10.59
C PRO A 159 -0.98 6.00 10.20
N GLN A 160 -1.27 6.13 8.90
CA GLN A 160 -2.30 7.01 8.37
C GLN A 160 -3.67 6.34 8.26
N LEU A 161 -3.77 5.02 8.38
CA LEU A 161 -5.01 4.25 8.21
C LEU A 161 -6.11 4.65 9.22
N LYS A 162 -5.72 4.99 10.46
CA LYS A 162 -6.68 5.45 11.48
C LYS A 162 -7.32 6.80 11.12
N ALA A 163 -6.56 7.67 10.47
CA ALA A 163 -7.01 9.02 10.11
C ALA A 163 -7.70 9.08 8.74
N ASP A 164 -7.39 8.16 7.82
CA ASP A 164 -7.98 8.13 6.48
C ASP A 164 -8.37 6.71 6.05
N LYS A 165 -9.65 6.42 6.20
CA LYS A 165 -10.24 5.12 5.85
C LYS A 165 -10.18 4.81 4.35
N ARG A 166 -9.97 5.81 3.49
CA ARG A 166 -9.85 5.60 2.03
C ARG A 166 -8.66 4.72 1.67
N LEU A 167 -7.66 4.63 2.54
CA LEU A 167 -6.47 3.80 2.35
C LEU A 167 -6.68 2.32 2.72
N LEU A 168 -7.78 1.96 3.39
CA LEU A 168 -8.01 0.60 3.88
C LEU A 168 -8.07 -0.44 2.75
N ALA A 169 -8.68 -0.10 1.61
CA ALA A 169 -8.82 -1.02 0.50
C ALA A 169 -7.45 -1.41 -0.11
N LEU A 170 -6.51 -0.46 -0.15
CA LEU A 170 -5.14 -0.75 -0.56
C LEU A 170 -4.41 -1.59 0.50
N ASP A 171 -4.52 -1.26 1.79
CA ASP A 171 -3.85 -2.03 2.86
C ASP A 171 -4.27 -3.50 2.88
N VAL A 172 -5.58 -3.78 2.74
CA VAL A 172 -6.11 -5.15 2.71
C VAL A 172 -5.61 -5.92 1.49
N GLU A 173 -5.54 -5.28 0.31
CA GLU A 173 -4.98 -5.96 -0.86
C GLU A 173 -3.46 -6.21 -0.68
N MET A 174 -2.72 -5.28 -0.08
CA MET A 174 -1.30 -5.49 0.24
C MET A 174 -1.10 -6.61 1.26
N GLU A 175 -1.96 -6.70 2.28
CA GLU A 175 -1.96 -7.80 3.23
C GLU A 175 -2.14 -9.14 2.55
N TYR A 176 -3.16 -9.26 1.69
CA TYR A 176 -3.42 -10.46 0.92
C TYR A 176 -2.19 -10.85 0.08
N MET A 177 -1.62 -9.90 -0.67
CA MET A 177 -0.44 -10.16 -1.49
C MET A 177 0.78 -10.58 -0.64
N PHE A 178 1.03 -9.91 0.49
CA PHE A 178 2.13 -10.26 1.38
C PHE A 178 1.96 -11.64 2.01
N SER A 179 0.75 -12.03 2.38
CA SER A 179 0.49 -13.40 2.86
C SER A 179 0.83 -14.48 1.83
N THR A 180 0.75 -14.16 0.52
CA THR A 180 1.16 -15.09 -0.55
C THR A 180 2.67 -15.03 -0.86
N TRP A 181 3.28 -13.85 -0.80
CA TRP A 181 4.71 -13.67 -1.14
C TRP A 181 5.65 -14.03 0.00
N PHE A 182 5.21 -13.88 1.25
CA PHE A 182 5.96 -14.22 2.46
C PHE A 182 5.46 -15.53 3.08
N ASP A 183 4.87 -16.42 2.27
CA ASP A 183 4.55 -17.77 2.73
C ASP A 183 5.83 -18.50 3.15
N VAL A 184 5.77 -19.25 4.26
CA VAL A 184 6.92 -19.95 4.86
C VAL A 184 7.59 -20.89 3.87
N GLY A 185 6.84 -21.46 2.91
CA GLY A 185 7.40 -22.31 1.85
C GLY A 185 8.37 -21.59 0.89
N PHE A 186 8.36 -20.26 0.86
CA PHE A 186 9.28 -19.44 0.06
C PHE A 186 10.37 -18.75 0.88
N LEU A 187 10.36 -18.91 2.21
CA LEU A 187 11.34 -18.31 3.10
C LEU A 187 12.47 -19.29 3.43
N GLU A 188 13.68 -18.77 3.46
CA GLU A 188 14.85 -19.54 3.88
C GLU A 188 15.07 -19.37 5.38
N LEU A 189 15.04 -20.48 6.12
CA LEU A 189 15.47 -20.49 7.51
C LEU A 189 16.99 -20.52 7.57
N ARG A 190 17.60 -19.45 8.09
CA ARG A 190 19.06 -19.37 8.25
C ARG A 190 19.43 -19.24 9.71
N ARG A 191 20.48 -19.94 10.13
CA ARG A 191 21.07 -19.77 11.46
C ARG A 191 21.77 -18.41 11.52
N ILE A 192 21.51 -17.66 12.59
CA ILE A 192 22.22 -16.43 12.89
C ILE A 192 23.18 -16.74 14.06
N SER A 193 24.46 -16.46 13.85
CA SER A 193 25.53 -16.57 14.84
C SER A 193 26.28 -15.26 15.00
N TRP A 194 27.19 -15.19 15.97
CA TRP A 194 28.09 -14.05 16.15
C TRP A 194 28.94 -13.72 14.91
N ASP A 195 29.21 -14.70 14.05
CA ASP A 195 29.97 -14.52 12.81
C ASP A 195 29.11 -13.99 11.64
N SER A 196 27.82 -13.74 11.86
CA SER A 196 26.94 -13.17 10.83
C SER A 196 27.31 -11.71 10.53
N PRO A 197 26.97 -11.18 9.35
CA PRO A 197 27.25 -9.78 9.01
C PRO A 197 26.72 -8.81 10.08
N ALA A 198 27.53 -7.82 10.44
CA ALA A 198 27.18 -6.85 11.48
C ALA A 198 25.85 -6.12 11.20
N SER A 199 25.57 -5.82 9.93
CA SER A 199 24.30 -5.21 9.49
C SER A 199 23.06 -6.07 9.83
N LEU A 200 23.19 -7.41 9.82
CA LEU A 200 22.13 -8.31 10.24
C LEU A 200 21.98 -8.33 11.76
N VAL A 201 23.10 -8.30 12.50
CA VAL A 201 23.08 -8.25 13.96
C VAL A 201 22.50 -6.93 14.46
N GLU A 202 22.80 -5.81 13.81
CA GLU A 202 22.17 -4.51 14.09
C GLU A 202 20.64 -4.55 13.92
N LYS A 203 20.15 -5.26 12.90
CA LYS A 203 18.70 -5.48 12.73
C LYS A 203 18.12 -6.30 13.88
N LEU A 204 18.81 -7.35 14.35
CA LEU A 204 18.36 -8.08 15.54
C LEU A 204 18.28 -7.17 16.76
N ILE A 205 19.29 -6.33 16.99
CA ILE A 205 19.28 -5.35 18.10
C ILE A 205 18.07 -4.42 17.98
N LYS A 206 17.83 -3.89 16.78
CA LYS A 206 16.76 -2.92 16.51
C LYS A 206 15.34 -3.51 16.63
N TYR A 207 15.16 -4.76 16.25
CA TYR A 207 13.83 -5.37 16.07
C TYR A 207 13.48 -6.43 17.13
N GLU A 208 14.34 -6.68 18.11
CA GLU A 208 14.02 -7.53 19.26
C GLU A 208 12.89 -6.91 20.10
N ALA A 209 11.69 -7.47 19.96
CA ALA A 209 10.48 -6.91 20.56
C ALA A 209 10.12 -7.51 21.93
N VAL A 210 10.80 -8.59 22.36
CA VAL A 210 10.47 -9.28 23.62
C VAL A 210 11.44 -8.87 24.72
N HIS A 211 12.74 -8.93 24.45
CA HIS A 211 13.78 -8.61 25.45
C HIS A 211 14.81 -7.67 24.85
N ASP A 212 14.59 -6.35 24.96
CA ASP A 212 15.46 -5.32 24.38
C ASP A 212 16.95 -5.66 24.50
N ILE A 213 17.65 -5.67 23.36
CA ILE A 213 19.09 -5.86 23.33
C ILE A 213 19.76 -4.50 23.51
N ARG A 214 20.45 -4.32 24.64
CA ARG A 214 20.96 -2.99 25.05
C ARG A 214 22.39 -2.70 24.59
N SER A 215 23.11 -3.71 24.10
CA SER A 215 24.52 -3.56 23.69
C SER A 215 24.98 -4.70 22.79
N TRP A 216 26.13 -4.50 22.13
CA TRP A 216 26.84 -5.53 21.38
C TRP A 216 27.29 -6.71 22.26
N ALA A 217 27.61 -6.48 23.54
CA ALA A 217 27.96 -7.56 24.46
C ALA A 217 26.75 -8.45 24.77
N ASP A 218 25.56 -7.86 24.93
CA ASP A 218 24.31 -8.59 25.14
C ASP A 218 23.99 -9.47 23.93
N VAL A 219 24.05 -8.91 22.71
CA VAL A 219 23.79 -9.70 21.50
C VAL A 219 24.81 -10.83 21.31
N LYS A 220 26.08 -10.61 21.66
CA LYS A 220 27.12 -11.66 21.63
C LYS A 220 26.75 -12.82 22.54
N ASN A 221 26.36 -12.54 23.78
CA ASN A 221 25.94 -13.58 24.74
C ASN A 221 24.70 -14.34 24.25
N ARG A 222 23.79 -13.69 23.52
CA ARG A 222 22.59 -14.35 22.95
C ARG A 222 22.89 -15.22 21.73
N LEU A 223 23.98 -14.93 21.03
CA LEU A 223 24.45 -15.67 19.85
C LEU A 223 25.62 -16.62 20.15
N ASP A 224 25.89 -16.87 21.45
CA ASP A 224 26.95 -17.75 21.91
C ASP A 224 26.66 -19.23 21.57
N SER A 225 27.67 -20.07 21.71
CA SER A 225 27.71 -21.48 21.34
C SER A 225 26.70 -22.37 22.07
N ASP A 226 26.21 -21.97 23.24
CA ASP A 226 25.15 -22.64 24.01
C ASP A 226 23.74 -22.25 23.54
N ARG A 227 23.62 -21.25 22.66
CA ARG A 227 22.34 -20.74 22.14
C ARG A 227 22.22 -20.92 20.63
N ARG A 228 20.98 -20.90 20.14
CA ARG A 228 20.68 -21.01 18.70
C ARG A 228 19.65 -19.96 18.33
N CYS A 229 20.03 -19.07 17.41
CA CYS A 229 19.16 -18.08 16.81
C CYS A 229 18.97 -18.40 15.33
N TYR A 230 17.74 -18.24 14.84
CA TYR A 230 17.40 -18.42 13.45
C TYR A 230 16.52 -17.26 12.98
N GLY A 231 16.60 -16.95 11.70
CA GLY A 231 15.72 -15.98 11.05
C GLY A 231 15.19 -16.53 9.73
N PHE A 232 14.00 -16.07 9.35
CA PHE A 232 13.46 -16.29 8.01
C PHE A 232 13.91 -15.19 7.07
N PHE A 233 14.37 -15.57 5.88
CA PHE A 233 14.87 -14.65 4.86
C PHE A 233 14.10 -14.85 3.56
N HIS A 234 13.59 -13.75 3.00
CA HIS A 234 12.97 -13.78 1.68
C HIS A 234 14.06 -13.56 0.61
N PRO A 235 14.11 -14.34 -0.49
CA PRO A 235 15.19 -14.23 -1.50
C PRO A 235 15.30 -12.86 -2.16
N ARG A 236 14.19 -12.11 -2.25
CA ARG A 236 14.17 -10.71 -2.74
C ARG A 236 14.45 -9.65 -1.67
N LEU A 237 14.67 -10.05 -0.42
CA LEU A 237 15.07 -9.20 0.69
C LEU A 237 16.30 -9.79 1.40
N PRO A 238 17.45 -9.91 0.70
CA PRO A 238 18.68 -10.32 1.36
C PRO A 238 19.01 -9.28 2.44
N GLY A 239 19.03 -9.75 3.69
CA GLY A 239 19.17 -8.92 4.89
C GLY A 239 20.48 -8.14 4.98
#